data_AF-A0A4V6AND5-F1
#
_entry.id   AF-A0A4V6AND5-F1
#
_cell.length_a   1.000
_cell.length_b   1.000
_cell.length_c   1.000
_cell.angle_alpha   90.00
_cell.angle_beta   90.00
_cell.angle_gamma   90.00
#
_symmetry.space_group_name_H-M   'P 1'
#
loop_
_entity.id
_entity.type
_entity.pdbx_description
1 polymer ?
#
loop_
_entity_poly.entity_id
_entity_poly.type
_entity_poly.pdbx_seq_one_letter_code
_entity_poly.pdbx_strand_id
1 'polypeptide(L)'
;MRSAELVAGSRGGGNRVQRELAPLALVAPVTVPNGRRARAESEPWTRTSRRAPPTVGIKLKRQVLPELYARQAVTVFEQEHFQGKCLEFTSECCNIEECGLDNIRSIRVESGAWVGFEHHDFQGQQFVLERGEYPHWDAYSGSLSYHVERFMSLRPIYCASHQSSRMMIFERENFMGRSVELCDDYPSLQAMGWMWPEVGSMHVQCGAFVCYQHPGYRGQQYIMECERHSGDYQHWKNWGSHCQTPQIQSIRRIQH
;
A
#
# COMPACT_ATOMS: atom_id res chain seq x y z
N MET A 1 17.74 -42.92 -33.30
CA MET A 1 16.84 -43.99 -32.84
C MET A 1 16.29 -43.52 -31.49
N ARG A 2 15.03 -43.06 -31.41
CA ARG A 2 13.83 -43.86 -31.05
C ARG A 2 14.00 -44.46 -29.64
N SER A 3 13.16 -44.24 -28.63
CA SER A 3 11.72 -43.90 -28.62
C SER A 3 11.30 -43.31 -27.26
N ALA A 4 10.17 -42.61 -27.29
CA ALA A 4 9.38 -42.16 -26.15
C ALA A 4 8.56 -43.29 -25.52
N GLU A 5 8.17 -43.13 -24.26
CA GLU A 5 6.96 -43.73 -23.69
C GLU A 5 6.09 -42.66 -23.03
N LEU A 6 4.83 -42.66 -23.48
CA LEU A 6 3.69 -41.93 -22.94
C LEU A 6 3.00 -42.83 -21.90
N VAL A 7 2.60 -42.26 -20.77
CA VAL A 7 1.46 -42.76 -20.01
C VAL A 7 0.55 -41.59 -19.67
N ALA A 8 -0.73 -41.73 -20.03
CA ALA A 8 -1.81 -40.77 -19.83
C ALA A 8 -2.83 -41.30 -18.81
N GLY A 9 -3.49 -40.36 -18.11
CA GLY A 9 -4.71 -40.57 -17.31
C GLY A 9 -4.49 -40.20 -15.83
N SER A 10 -5.34 -39.45 -15.14
CA SER A 10 -6.68 -38.93 -15.42
C SER A 10 -7.05 -37.86 -14.37
N ARG A 11 -7.72 -36.80 -14.83
CA ARG A 11 -8.74 -35.96 -14.16
C ARG A 11 -8.54 -35.54 -12.70
N GLY A 12 -8.29 -34.26 -12.51
CA GLY A 12 -8.66 -33.49 -11.32
C GLY A 12 -8.91 -32.04 -11.72
N GLY A 13 -10.18 -31.62 -11.76
CA GLY A 13 -10.57 -30.24 -12.02
C GLY A 13 -10.12 -29.32 -10.87
N GLY A 14 -9.47 -28.22 -11.22
CA GLY A 14 -9.10 -27.17 -10.27
C GLY A 14 -9.12 -25.83 -11.00
N ASN A 15 -10.04 -24.96 -10.58
CA ASN A 15 -10.29 -23.63 -11.12
C ASN A 15 -8.98 -22.85 -11.33
N ARG A 16 -8.66 -22.58 -12.60
CA ARG A 16 -7.68 -21.57 -12.98
C ARG A 16 -8.34 -20.22 -12.77
N VAL A 17 -8.17 -19.64 -11.58
CA VAL A 17 -8.49 -18.24 -11.33
C VAL A 17 -7.57 -17.43 -12.25
N GLN A 18 -8.11 -16.95 -13.37
CA GLN A 18 -7.49 -15.90 -14.14
C GLN A 18 -7.34 -14.71 -13.20
N ARG A 19 -6.11 -14.37 -12.85
CA ARG A 19 -5.80 -13.09 -12.21
C ARG A 19 -6.16 -12.02 -13.21
N GLU A 20 -7.31 -11.39 -13.00
CA GLU A 20 -7.72 -10.18 -13.70
C GLU A 20 -6.68 -9.11 -13.36
N LEU A 21 -5.90 -8.72 -14.37
CA LEU A 21 -4.96 -7.62 -14.28
C LEU A 21 -5.78 -6.35 -14.02
N ALA A 22 -5.45 -5.64 -12.93
CA ALA A 22 -6.03 -4.34 -12.64
C ALA A 22 -5.81 -3.38 -13.82
N PRO A 23 -6.77 -2.49 -14.13
CA PRO A 23 -6.64 -1.59 -15.27
C PRO A 23 -5.47 -0.62 -15.06
N LEU A 24 -4.61 -0.53 -16.06
CA LEU A 24 -3.55 0.46 -16.20
C LEU A 24 -4.13 1.87 -15.99
N ALA A 25 -3.46 2.67 -15.15
CA ALA A 25 -3.81 4.06 -14.89
C ALA A 25 -3.83 4.87 -16.20
N LEU A 26 -4.98 5.46 -16.50
CA LEU A 26 -5.16 6.33 -17.66
C LEU A 26 -4.56 7.71 -17.35
N VAL A 27 -3.41 8.03 -17.95
CA VAL A 27 -2.84 9.38 -17.93
C VAL A 27 -3.65 10.26 -18.88
N ALA A 28 -4.38 11.24 -18.36
CA ALA A 28 -5.11 12.21 -19.19
C ALA A 28 -4.32 13.53 -19.31
N PRO A 29 -3.86 13.92 -20.52
CA PRO A 29 -3.36 15.27 -20.75
C PRO A 29 -4.52 16.27 -20.90
N VAL A 30 -4.51 17.33 -20.10
CA VAL A 30 -5.47 18.45 -20.22
C VAL A 30 -5.01 19.39 -21.34
N THR A 31 -5.82 19.52 -22.39
CA THR A 31 -5.69 20.61 -23.37
C THR A 31 -6.98 21.43 -23.41
N VAL A 32 -6.84 22.75 -23.29
CA VAL A 32 -7.94 23.71 -23.33
C VAL A 32 -7.94 24.41 -24.69
N PRO A 33 -9.03 24.42 -25.46
CA PRO A 33 -9.18 25.35 -26.57
C PRO A 33 -10.08 26.53 -26.22
N ASN A 34 -9.57 27.72 -26.54
CA ASN A 34 -10.24 29.02 -26.49
C ASN A 34 -11.44 29.12 -27.46
N GLY A 35 -12.56 29.63 -26.94
CA GLY A 35 -13.44 30.67 -27.51
C GLY A 35 -14.02 30.54 -28.93
N ARG A 36 -15.36 30.71 -29.04
CA ARG A 36 -16.02 31.90 -29.62
C ARG A 36 -17.55 31.81 -29.55
N ARG A 37 -18.17 32.98 -29.37
CA ARG A 37 -19.62 33.26 -29.37
C ARG A 37 -20.22 33.18 -30.78
N ALA A 38 -21.49 32.78 -30.87
CA ALA A 38 -22.47 33.34 -31.81
C ALA A 38 -23.87 33.33 -31.16
N ARG A 39 -24.65 34.38 -31.43
CA ARG A 39 -25.96 34.72 -30.87
C ARG A 39 -26.97 34.81 -32.02
N ALA A 40 -28.25 34.68 -31.65
CA ALA A 40 -29.48 35.06 -32.36
C ALA A 40 -30.03 33.97 -33.31
N GLU A 41 -31.33 33.71 -33.48
CA GLU A 41 -32.55 34.52 -33.36
C GLU A 41 -33.80 33.70 -32.93
N SER A 42 -34.91 34.41 -32.75
CA SER A 42 -36.21 34.14 -32.11
C SER A 42 -37.34 33.55 -32.98
N GLU A 43 -38.05 32.54 -32.42
CA GLU A 43 -39.54 32.33 -32.27
C GLU A 43 -40.52 32.40 -33.48
N PRO A 44 -41.81 32.00 -33.36
CA PRO A 44 -42.45 30.89 -32.61
C PRO A 44 -43.59 30.17 -33.40
N TRP A 45 -44.02 28.93 -33.09
CA TRP A 45 -45.42 28.46 -33.32
C TRP A 45 -45.88 27.32 -32.38
N THR A 46 -46.93 27.64 -31.63
CA THR A 46 -48.09 26.83 -31.14
C THR A 46 -47.98 25.37 -30.68
N ARG A 47 -48.15 25.24 -29.35
CA ARG A 47 -48.81 24.21 -28.52
C ARG A 47 -49.73 23.20 -29.25
N THR A 48 -49.35 21.93 -29.26
CA THR A 48 -50.30 20.80 -29.15
C THR A 48 -49.76 19.74 -28.20
N SER A 49 -50.61 19.30 -27.28
CA SER A 49 -50.28 18.37 -26.20
C SER A 49 -50.00 16.97 -26.75
N ARG A 50 -48.82 16.42 -26.44
CA ARG A 50 -48.61 14.97 -26.38
C ARG A 50 -47.95 14.68 -25.03
N ARG A 51 -48.63 13.93 -24.18
CA ARG A 51 -48.07 13.42 -22.92
C ARG A 51 -46.87 12.54 -23.28
N ALA A 52 -45.70 12.88 -22.76
CA ALA A 52 -44.54 11.99 -22.77
C ALA A 52 -44.85 10.74 -21.92
N PRO A 53 -44.37 9.55 -22.29
CA PRO A 53 -44.46 8.36 -21.44
C PRO A 53 -43.76 8.65 -20.10
N PRO A 54 -44.16 8.01 -19.00
CA PRO A 54 -43.47 8.19 -17.73
C PRO A 54 -42.05 7.69 -17.91
N THR A 55 -41.09 8.61 -18.02
CA THR A 55 -39.69 8.29 -17.86
C THR A 55 -39.55 7.74 -16.45
N VAL A 56 -39.32 6.44 -16.33
CA VAL A 56 -38.85 5.84 -15.08
C VAL A 56 -37.53 6.53 -14.79
N GLY A 57 -37.60 7.57 -13.96
CA GLY A 57 -36.43 8.18 -13.39
C GLY A 57 -35.77 7.10 -12.55
N ILE A 58 -34.81 6.40 -13.13
CA ILE A 58 -33.79 5.73 -12.35
C ILE A 58 -33.07 6.89 -11.66
N LYS A 59 -33.59 7.28 -10.49
CA LYS A 59 -32.76 7.93 -9.49
C LYS A 59 -31.70 6.89 -9.20
N LEU A 60 -30.56 6.98 -9.89
CA LEU A 60 -29.32 6.46 -9.36
C LEU A 60 -29.21 7.15 -8.01
N LYS A 61 -29.64 6.44 -6.95
CA LYS A 61 -29.16 6.72 -5.61
C LYS A 61 -27.66 6.74 -5.83
N ARG A 62 -27.07 7.93 -5.67
CA ARG A 62 -25.64 8.07 -5.53
C ARG A 62 -25.34 7.23 -4.30
N GLN A 63 -25.04 5.96 -4.54
CA GLN A 63 -24.66 5.04 -3.51
C GLN A 63 -23.33 5.61 -3.08
N VAL A 64 -23.37 6.37 -1.99
CA VAL A 64 -22.19 6.68 -1.21
C VAL A 64 -21.67 5.30 -0.85
N LEU A 65 -20.72 4.81 -1.65
CA LEU A 65 -19.96 3.63 -1.29
C LEU A 65 -19.47 3.93 0.14
N PRO A 66 -19.61 3.00 1.08
CA PRO A 66 -19.03 3.20 2.40
C PRO A 66 -17.55 3.58 2.22
N GLU A 67 -16.95 4.26 3.18
CA GLU A 67 -15.54 4.71 3.23
C GLU A 67 -14.50 3.56 3.13
N LEU A 68 -14.88 2.43 2.54
CA LEU A 68 -14.20 1.13 2.49
C LEU A 68 -12.82 1.17 1.85
N TYR A 69 -12.47 2.22 1.10
CA TYR A 69 -11.08 2.55 0.82
C TYR A 69 -10.96 4.07 0.73
N ALA A 70 -10.46 4.70 1.81
CA ALA A 70 -10.00 6.07 1.74
C ALA A 70 -9.07 6.20 0.52
N ARG A 71 -9.25 7.27 -0.28
CA ARG A 71 -8.46 7.51 -1.49
C ARG A 71 -6.97 7.40 -1.13
N GLN A 72 -6.23 6.57 -1.86
CA GLN A 72 -4.79 6.49 -1.76
C GLN A 72 -4.17 7.41 -2.81
N ALA A 73 -3.23 8.26 -2.42
CA ALA A 73 -2.49 9.09 -3.35
C ALA A 73 -1.09 9.36 -2.79
N VAL A 74 -0.09 9.18 -3.66
CA VAL A 74 1.30 9.53 -3.41
C VAL A 74 1.91 10.12 -4.67
N THR A 75 2.55 11.27 -4.57
CA THR A 75 3.40 11.85 -5.64
C THR A 75 4.86 11.60 -5.33
N VAL A 76 5.58 11.02 -6.30
CA VAL A 76 7.02 10.77 -6.19
C VAL A 76 7.78 11.64 -7.17
N PHE A 77 9.02 11.98 -6.82
CA PHE A 77 9.88 12.89 -7.57
C PHE A 77 11.25 12.26 -7.79
N GLU A 78 11.79 12.46 -8.99
CA GLU A 78 13.11 11.96 -9.41
C GLU A 78 14.27 12.68 -8.72
N GLN A 79 14.05 13.89 -8.20
CA GLN A 79 15.05 14.65 -7.45
C GLN A 79 14.56 14.97 -6.04
N GLU A 80 15.51 15.34 -5.18
CA GLU A 80 15.23 15.81 -3.82
C GLU A 80 14.45 17.13 -3.83
N HIS A 81 13.84 17.47 -2.70
CA HIS A 81 13.08 18.71 -2.53
C HIS A 81 11.99 18.94 -3.59
N PHE A 82 11.34 17.85 -4.02
CA PHE A 82 10.17 17.83 -4.90
C PHE A 82 10.44 18.42 -6.30
N GLN A 83 11.63 18.13 -6.85
CA GLN A 83 12.08 18.60 -8.16
C GLN A 83 12.15 17.47 -9.20
N GLY A 84 12.38 17.84 -10.46
CA GLY A 84 12.56 16.90 -11.57
C GLY A 84 11.25 16.30 -12.06
N LYS A 85 11.34 15.15 -12.75
CA LYS A 85 10.15 14.41 -13.20
C LYS A 85 9.37 13.93 -11.98
N CYS A 86 8.04 14.02 -12.04
CA CYS A 86 7.16 13.53 -10.98
C CYS A 86 6.01 12.69 -11.56
N LEU A 87 5.50 11.77 -10.74
CA LEU A 87 4.35 10.92 -11.05
C LEU A 87 3.48 10.75 -9.81
N GLU A 88 2.16 10.79 -9.98
CA GLU A 88 1.18 10.43 -8.96
C GLU A 88 0.80 8.95 -9.10
N PHE A 89 0.82 8.21 -8.00
CA PHE A 89 0.34 6.84 -7.89
C PHE A 89 -0.91 6.79 -7.01
N THR A 90 -1.93 6.05 -7.46
CA THR A 90 -3.15 5.75 -6.71
C THR A 90 -3.35 4.25 -6.48
N SER A 91 -2.42 3.44 -7.00
CA SER A 91 -2.34 1.98 -6.87
C SER A 91 -0.89 1.55 -6.70
N GLU A 92 -0.67 0.26 -6.45
CA GLU A 92 0.68 -0.30 -6.40
C GLU A 92 1.45 -0.17 -7.73
N CYS A 93 2.77 -0.06 -7.62
CA CYS A 93 3.72 -0.08 -8.72
C CYS A 93 4.90 -0.98 -8.30
N CYS A 94 5.04 -2.12 -8.96
CA CYS A 94 6.08 -3.12 -8.66
C CYS A 94 7.44 -2.77 -9.29
N ASN A 95 7.48 -1.86 -10.26
CA ASN A 95 8.70 -1.40 -10.92
C ASN A 95 8.53 0.02 -11.48
N ILE A 96 9.19 1.00 -10.86
CA ILE A 96 9.11 2.40 -11.29
C ILE A 96 9.83 2.67 -12.61
N GLU A 97 10.77 1.82 -13.02
CA GLU A 97 11.50 1.97 -14.28
C GLU A 97 10.55 1.82 -15.47
N GLU A 98 9.51 1.00 -15.34
CA GLU A 98 8.43 0.86 -16.35
C GLU A 98 7.59 2.13 -16.49
N CYS A 99 7.61 3.00 -15.48
CA CYS A 99 7.00 4.34 -15.50
C CYS A 99 8.00 5.41 -15.99
N GLY A 100 9.23 5.01 -16.32
CA GLY A 100 10.33 5.87 -16.76
C GLY A 100 10.94 6.71 -15.64
N LEU A 101 10.95 6.22 -14.39
CA LEU A 101 11.72 6.81 -13.30
C LEU A 101 12.93 5.93 -13.00
N ASP A 102 14.12 6.53 -12.93
CA ASP A 102 15.34 5.79 -12.58
C ASP A 102 15.48 5.57 -11.07
N ASN A 103 15.00 6.51 -10.26
CA ASN A 103 14.92 6.39 -8.81
C ASN A 103 13.90 7.39 -8.25
N ILE A 104 13.47 7.19 -7.01
CA ILE A 104 12.68 8.16 -6.25
C ILE A 104 13.57 8.82 -5.18
N ARG A 105 13.56 10.16 -5.15
CA ARG A 105 14.43 10.96 -4.28
C ARG A 105 13.66 11.84 -3.30
N SER A 106 12.42 12.19 -3.61
CA SER A 106 11.51 12.82 -2.67
C SER A 106 10.06 12.40 -2.93
N ILE A 107 9.23 12.47 -1.89
CA ILE A 107 7.89 11.88 -1.87
C ILE A 107 6.92 12.81 -1.16
N ARG A 108 5.70 12.97 -1.69
CA ARG A 108 4.56 13.55 -0.98
C ARG A 108 3.45 12.52 -0.90
N VAL A 109 2.95 12.26 0.30
CA VAL A 109 1.79 11.39 0.49
C VAL A 109 0.59 12.28 0.76
N GLU A 110 -0.29 12.42 -0.24
CA GLU A 110 -1.46 13.30 -0.15
C GLU A 110 -2.59 12.66 0.68
N SER A 111 -2.75 11.33 0.61
CA SER A 111 -3.76 10.61 1.38
C SER A 111 -3.45 9.12 1.52
N GLY A 112 -3.82 8.56 2.68
CA GLY A 112 -3.59 7.18 3.03
C GLY A 112 -2.17 6.92 3.53
N ALA A 113 -1.81 5.64 3.56
CA ALA A 113 -0.50 5.17 3.98
C ALA A 113 0.07 4.25 2.92
N TRP A 114 1.38 4.35 2.70
CA TRP A 114 2.09 3.63 1.67
C TRP A 114 3.31 2.95 2.26
N VAL A 115 3.76 1.89 1.61
CA VAL A 115 5.06 1.28 1.85
C VAL A 115 5.86 1.30 0.57
N GLY A 116 7.06 1.87 0.67
CA GLY A 116 8.10 1.85 -0.36
C GLY A 116 9.10 0.74 -0.13
N PHE A 117 9.76 0.31 -1.20
CA PHE A 117 10.73 -0.77 -1.17
C PHE A 117 11.99 -0.44 -1.95
N GLU A 118 13.12 -0.93 -1.44
CA GLU A 118 14.44 -0.76 -2.03
C GLU A 118 14.57 -1.39 -3.43
N HIS A 119 13.87 -2.48 -3.70
CA HIS A 119 13.95 -3.22 -4.95
C HIS A 119 12.58 -3.33 -5.63
N HIS A 120 12.59 -3.81 -6.87
CA HIS A 120 11.37 -4.18 -7.60
C HIS A 120 10.60 -5.29 -6.86
N ASP A 121 9.36 -5.52 -7.28
CA ASP A 121 8.50 -6.60 -6.78
C ASP A 121 8.33 -6.61 -5.26
N PHE A 122 8.37 -5.42 -4.65
CA PHE A 122 8.18 -5.20 -3.22
C PHE A 122 9.23 -5.93 -2.36
N GLN A 123 10.49 -5.91 -2.81
CA GLN A 123 11.62 -6.58 -2.16
C GLN A 123 12.62 -5.60 -1.53
N GLY A 124 13.46 -6.10 -0.62
CA GLY A 124 14.52 -5.30 0.01
C GLY A 124 14.05 -4.55 1.26
N GLN A 125 14.76 -3.48 1.62
CA GLN A 125 14.38 -2.63 2.75
C GLN A 125 13.01 -1.98 2.52
N GLN A 126 12.21 -1.88 3.59
CA GLN A 126 10.88 -1.30 3.58
C GLN A 126 10.89 0.09 4.21
N PHE A 127 10.07 1.00 3.69
CA PHE A 127 9.93 2.37 4.16
C PHE A 127 8.45 2.71 4.32
N VAL A 128 8.00 2.98 5.55
CA VAL A 128 6.61 3.38 5.78
C VAL A 128 6.45 4.87 5.54
N LEU A 129 5.47 5.20 4.70
CA LEU A 129 5.18 6.54 4.21
C LEU A 129 3.74 6.88 4.61
N GLU A 130 3.59 7.68 5.65
CA GLU A 130 2.31 8.21 6.11
C GLU A 130 2.08 9.58 5.45
N ARG A 131 0.87 10.13 5.59
CA ARG A 131 0.54 11.46 5.07
C ARG A 131 1.60 12.50 5.48
N GLY A 132 2.23 13.13 4.51
CA GLY A 132 3.31 14.08 4.77
C GLY A 132 4.21 14.34 3.57
N GLU A 133 5.29 15.08 3.84
CA GLU A 133 6.31 15.43 2.86
C GLU A 133 7.66 14.85 3.27
N TYR A 134 8.33 14.18 2.33
CA TYR A 134 9.61 13.53 2.50
C TYR A 134 10.60 14.11 1.48
N PRO A 135 11.31 15.19 1.81
CA PRO A 135 12.13 15.93 0.84
C PRO A 135 13.42 15.21 0.44
N HIS A 136 13.85 14.22 1.21
CA HIS A 136 15.12 13.50 1.05
C HIS A 136 15.01 12.10 1.69
N TRP A 137 15.90 11.17 1.33
CA TRP A 137 15.87 9.77 1.82
C TRP A 137 15.94 9.61 3.34
N ASP A 138 16.56 10.54 4.06
CA ASP A 138 16.69 10.50 5.52
C ASP A 138 15.32 10.63 6.21
N ALA A 139 14.38 11.33 5.58
CA ALA A 139 13.03 11.58 6.09
C ALA A 139 12.17 10.31 6.20
N TYR A 140 12.45 9.25 5.42
CA TYR A 140 11.68 7.99 5.44
C TYR A 140 12.48 6.75 5.82
N SER A 141 13.82 6.81 5.82
CA SER A 141 14.66 5.61 6.01
C SER A 141 14.66 5.03 7.42
N GLY A 142 14.39 5.84 8.46
CA GLY A 142 14.27 5.32 9.84
C GLY A 142 15.61 5.12 10.57
N SER A 143 16.58 6.01 10.36
CA SER A 143 17.91 5.96 11.00
C SER A 143 18.61 4.60 10.80
N LEU A 144 18.63 4.12 9.56
CA LEU A 144 19.36 2.91 9.18
C LEU A 144 20.86 3.06 9.42
N SER A 145 21.52 1.95 9.73
CA SER A 145 22.99 1.88 9.90
C SER A 145 23.76 1.93 8.58
N TYR A 146 23.07 1.79 7.45
CA TYR A 146 23.64 1.83 6.11
C TYR A 146 22.79 2.74 5.21
N HIS A 147 23.45 3.32 4.23
CA HIS A 147 22.87 4.29 3.32
C HIS A 147 22.05 3.58 2.23
N VAL A 148 20.74 3.84 2.20
CA VAL A 148 19.82 3.28 1.20
C VAL A 148 19.07 4.42 0.52
N GLU A 149 19.50 4.75 -0.69
CA GLU A 149 18.81 5.72 -1.55
C GLU A 149 17.92 5.06 -2.59
N ARG A 150 18.08 3.75 -2.79
CA ARG A 150 17.35 3.03 -3.81
C ARG A 150 15.90 2.88 -3.38
N PHE A 151 14.98 3.25 -4.26
CA PHE A 151 13.55 3.10 -4.06
C PHE A 151 12.93 2.73 -5.40
N MET A 152 12.42 1.50 -5.53
CA MET A 152 12.10 0.90 -6.84
C MET A 152 10.67 0.38 -6.97
N SER A 153 9.95 0.21 -5.86
CA SER A 153 8.54 -0.17 -5.87
C SER A 153 7.80 0.39 -4.66
N LEU A 154 6.48 0.51 -4.78
CA LEU A 154 5.62 1.04 -3.73
C LEU A 154 4.20 0.51 -3.85
N ARG A 155 3.51 0.42 -2.71
CA ARG A 155 2.08 0.07 -2.69
C ARG A 155 1.35 0.76 -1.52
N PRO A 156 0.03 0.95 -1.65
CA PRO A 156 -0.79 1.38 -0.53
C PRO A 156 -0.91 0.30 0.56
N ILE A 157 -1.20 0.76 1.78
CA ILE A 157 -1.49 -0.04 2.97
C ILE A 157 -2.97 0.15 3.29
N TYR A 158 -3.84 -0.62 2.62
CA TYR A 158 -5.29 -0.41 2.70
C TYR A 158 -5.89 -0.64 4.10
N CYS A 159 -5.30 -1.57 4.85
CA CYS A 159 -5.77 -1.89 6.20
C CYS A 159 -5.23 -0.95 7.29
N ALA A 160 -4.45 0.08 6.96
CA ALA A 160 -3.98 1.03 7.96
C ALA A 160 -5.17 1.70 8.67
N SER A 161 -5.30 1.49 9.98
CA SER A 161 -6.38 2.08 10.78
C SER A 161 -5.91 2.30 12.21
N HIS A 162 -5.37 3.49 12.48
CA HIS A 162 -4.70 3.80 13.74
C HIS A 162 -5.54 3.49 14.99
N GLN A 163 -6.84 3.80 14.97
CA GLN A 163 -7.72 3.66 16.14
C GLN A 163 -8.18 2.22 16.40
N SER A 164 -8.13 1.35 15.39
CA SER A 164 -8.58 -0.04 15.49
C SER A 164 -7.44 -1.05 15.33
N SER A 165 -6.19 -0.60 15.22
CA SER A 165 -5.03 -1.46 15.08
C SER A 165 -4.82 -2.32 16.33
N ARG A 166 -4.74 -3.63 16.13
CA ARG A 166 -4.56 -4.62 17.19
C ARG A 166 -3.74 -5.80 16.69
N MET A 167 -2.69 -6.15 17.42
CA MET A 167 -1.85 -7.33 17.12
C MET A 167 -1.49 -8.10 18.38
N MET A 168 -1.12 -9.36 18.20
CA MET A 168 -0.46 -10.18 19.21
C MET A 168 1.01 -10.37 18.82
N ILE A 169 1.93 -10.23 19.77
CA ILE A 169 3.31 -10.65 19.61
C ILE A 169 3.60 -11.86 20.50
N PHE A 170 4.50 -12.74 20.03
CA PHE A 170 4.84 -14.00 20.68
C PHE A 170 6.34 -14.15 20.84
N GLU A 171 6.77 -14.78 21.93
CA GLU A 171 8.17 -14.98 22.26
C GLU A 171 8.88 -15.90 21.26
N ARG A 172 8.16 -16.89 20.72
CA ARG A 172 8.71 -17.90 19.82
C ARG A 172 7.96 -17.90 18.49
N GLU A 173 8.60 -18.49 17.48
CA GLU A 173 7.99 -18.74 16.17
C GLU A 173 6.71 -19.60 16.29
N ASN A 174 5.88 -19.56 15.26
CA ASN A 174 4.62 -20.33 15.18
C ASN A 174 3.65 -20.06 16.34
N PHE A 175 3.59 -18.82 16.82
CA PHE A 175 2.67 -18.34 17.86
C PHE A 175 2.84 -19.06 19.21
N MET A 176 4.07 -19.42 19.55
CA MET A 176 4.40 -20.15 20.77
C MET A 176 5.03 -19.25 21.84
N GLY A 177 5.03 -19.73 23.09
CA GLY A 177 5.65 -19.05 24.23
C GLY A 177 4.74 -17.99 24.85
N ARG A 178 5.33 -17.05 25.60
CA ARG A 178 4.60 -15.92 26.16
C ARG A 178 4.08 -15.03 25.03
N SER A 179 2.89 -14.44 25.21
CA SER A 179 2.31 -13.51 24.27
C SER A 179 1.70 -12.29 24.96
N VAL A 180 1.55 -11.20 24.21
CA VAL A 180 0.90 -9.97 24.66
C VAL A 180 0.16 -9.31 23.49
N GLU A 181 -1.00 -8.73 23.79
CA GLU A 181 -1.77 -7.93 22.84
C GLU A 181 -1.28 -6.48 22.85
N LEU A 182 -1.07 -5.90 21.67
CA LEU A 182 -0.67 -4.52 21.47
C LEU A 182 -1.77 -3.75 20.73
N CYS A 183 -2.24 -2.68 21.36
CA CYS A 183 -3.24 -1.74 20.83
C CYS A 183 -2.71 -0.31 20.73
N ASP A 184 -1.45 -0.08 21.11
CA ASP A 184 -0.81 1.24 21.24
C ASP A 184 0.59 1.27 20.63
N ASP A 185 1.20 2.45 20.64
CA ASP A 185 2.56 2.67 20.15
C ASP A 185 3.57 2.46 21.29
N TYR A 186 4.59 1.66 21.02
CA TYR A 186 5.60 1.24 21.98
C TYR A 186 7.00 1.63 21.48
N PRO A 187 7.54 2.79 21.89
CA PRO A 187 8.91 3.19 21.53
C PRO A 187 9.98 2.31 22.19
N SER A 188 9.61 1.51 23.20
CA SER A 188 10.45 0.44 23.73
C SER A 188 9.58 -0.71 24.22
N LEU A 189 9.72 -1.88 23.60
CA LEU A 189 9.06 -3.10 24.07
C LEU A 189 9.58 -3.50 25.45
N GLN A 190 10.86 -3.26 25.73
CA GLN A 190 11.46 -3.55 27.03
C GLN A 190 10.85 -2.71 28.14
N ALA A 191 10.55 -1.43 27.89
CA ALA A 191 9.87 -0.57 28.86
C ALA A 191 8.43 -1.02 29.17
N MET A 192 7.77 -1.70 28.22
CA MET A 192 6.46 -2.33 28.45
C MET A 192 6.56 -3.63 29.27
N GLY A 193 7.77 -4.21 29.41
CA GLY A 193 8.00 -5.47 30.13
C GLY A 193 8.30 -6.66 29.21
N TRP A 194 8.48 -6.44 27.91
CA TRP A 194 8.95 -7.46 26.97
C TRP A 194 10.44 -7.76 27.25
N MET A 195 10.74 -8.96 27.75
CA MET A 195 12.04 -9.24 28.37
C MET A 195 13.18 -9.42 27.35
N TRP A 196 12.86 -9.72 26.10
CA TRP A 196 13.85 -10.06 25.07
C TRP A 196 13.94 -8.96 24.00
N PRO A 197 15.05 -8.85 23.27
CA PRO A 197 15.17 -7.95 22.13
C PRO A 197 14.49 -8.52 20.87
N GLU A 198 13.99 -9.75 20.93
CA GLU A 198 13.43 -10.49 19.79
C GLU A 198 11.93 -10.71 19.95
N VAL A 199 11.24 -10.80 18.81
CA VAL A 199 9.86 -11.25 18.71
C VAL A 199 9.87 -12.49 17.82
N GLY A 200 9.37 -13.62 18.29
CA GLY A 200 9.43 -14.86 17.53
C GLY A 200 8.38 -14.94 16.41
N SER A 201 7.16 -14.45 16.69
CA SER A 201 6.08 -14.37 15.69
C SER A 201 5.04 -13.33 16.07
N MET A 202 4.20 -12.95 15.11
CA MET A 202 3.17 -11.92 15.28
C MET A 202 1.88 -12.30 14.56
N HIS A 203 0.73 -11.92 15.14
CA HIS A 203 -0.57 -12.06 14.50
C HIS A 203 -1.30 -10.71 14.51
N VAL A 204 -1.51 -10.13 13.33
CA VAL A 204 -2.21 -8.84 13.18
C VAL A 204 -3.69 -9.09 12.99
N GLN A 205 -4.48 -8.81 14.02
CA GLN A 205 -5.92 -9.04 13.99
C GLN A 205 -6.64 -7.96 13.19
N CYS A 206 -6.21 -6.71 13.36
CA CYS A 206 -6.80 -5.54 12.72
C CYS A 206 -5.73 -4.49 12.48
N GLY A 207 -5.87 -3.70 11.43
CA GLY A 207 -4.99 -2.57 11.18
C GLY A 207 -3.66 -2.95 10.53
N ALA A 208 -2.70 -2.04 10.65
CA ALA A 208 -1.32 -2.25 10.26
C ALA A 208 -0.36 -1.63 11.28
N PHE A 209 0.82 -2.22 11.39
CA PHE A 209 1.89 -1.84 12.31
C PHE A 209 3.23 -1.77 11.58
N VAL A 210 4.11 -0.90 12.07
CA VAL A 210 5.53 -0.93 11.72
C VAL A 210 6.32 -1.43 12.91
N CYS A 211 7.12 -2.46 12.68
CA CYS A 211 8.04 -3.01 13.65
C CYS A 211 9.46 -2.56 13.33
N TYR A 212 10.22 -2.15 14.35
CA TYR A 212 11.56 -1.58 14.21
C TYR A 212 12.59 -2.39 14.99
N GLN A 213 13.78 -2.52 14.40
CA GLN A 213 14.91 -3.24 14.98
C GLN A 213 15.37 -2.67 16.33
N HIS A 214 15.31 -1.35 16.51
CA HIS A 214 15.82 -0.66 17.70
C HIS A 214 14.73 0.16 18.41
N PRO A 215 14.93 0.51 19.70
CA PRO A 215 14.04 1.43 20.40
C PRO A 215 13.95 2.80 19.74
N GLY A 216 12.83 3.47 19.94
CA GLY A 216 12.55 4.80 19.41
C GLY A 216 12.37 4.82 17.90
N TYR A 217 11.82 3.75 17.32
CA TYR A 217 11.46 3.63 15.90
C TYR A 217 12.67 3.78 14.96
N ARG A 218 13.76 3.08 15.28
CA ARG A 218 15.04 3.16 14.56
C ARG A 218 15.47 1.82 13.98
N GLY A 219 16.33 1.88 12.96
CA GLY A 219 16.86 0.72 12.27
C GLY A 219 15.90 0.21 11.20
N GLN A 220 16.02 -1.08 10.85
CA GLN A 220 15.19 -1.68 9.83
C GLN A 220 13.71 -1.64 10.20
N GLN A 221 12.87 -1.32 9.23
CA GLN A 221 11.41 -1.28 9.34
C GLN A 221 10.79 -2.52 8.69
N TYR A 222 9.75 -3.06 9.31
CA TYR A 222 8.96 -4.18 8.76
C TYR A 222 7.47 -3.92 8.92
N ILE A 223 6.73 -3.98 7.81
CA ILE A 223 5.28 -3.81 7.77
C ILE A 223 4.55 -5.09 8.19
N MET A 224 3.61 -4.97 9.11
CA MET A 224 2.71 -6.05 9.52
C MET A 224 1.27 -5.61 9.27
N GLU A 225 0.54 -6.35 8.43
CA GLU A 225 -0.80 -5.99 7.95
C GLU A 225 -1.78 -7.14 8.23
N CYS A 226 -3.01 -6.83 8.65
CA CYS A 226 -4.02 -7.87 8.87
C CYS A 226 -4.50 -8.55 7.57
N GLU A 227 -4.38 -7.87 6.43
CA GLU A 227 -4.83 -8.40 5.13
C GLU A 227 -3.75 -9.24 4.41
N ARG A 228 -2.46 -9.06 4.77
CA ARG A 228 -1.36 -9.87 4.24
C ARG A 228 -1.22 -11.13 5.08
N HIS A 229 -1.06 -12.28 4.43
CA HIS A 229 -0.89 -13.57 5.10
C HIS A 229 -2.02 -13.90 6.10
N SER A 230 -3.22 -13.32 5.94
CA SER A 230 -4.30 -13.39 6.93
C SER A 230 -3.90 -12.86 8.33
N GLY A 231 -2.94 -11.93 8.38
CA GLY A 231 -2.35 -11.41 9.61
C GLY A 231 -1.28 -12.29 10.22
N ASP A 232 -0.98 -13.46 9.65
CA ASP A 232 -0.10 -14.47 10.25
C ASP A 232 1.38 -14.31 9.84
N TYR A 233 2.21 -13.90 10.80
CA TYR A 233 3.65 -13.75 10.65
C TYR A 233 4.39 -14.75 11.56
N GLN A 234 4.35 -16.02 11.17
CA GLN A 234 4.84 -17.15 11.97
C GLN A 234 6.37 -17.21 12.18
N HIS A 235 7.14 -16.58 11.29
CA HIS A 235 8.61 -16.62 11.30
C HIS A 235 9.16 -15.33 10.71
N TRP A 236 10.26 -14.81 11.27
CA TRP A 236 10.87 -13.54 10.87
C TRP A 236 11.27 -13.42 9.39
N LYS A 237 11.56 -14.54 8.71
CA LYS A 237 11.83 -14.55 7.26
C LYS A 237 10.65 -14.09 6.42
N ASN A 238 9.44 -14.11 6.99
CA ASN A 238 8.22 -13.70 6.31
C ASN A 238 7.85 -12.23 6.58
N TRP A 239 8.62 -11.52 7.42
CA TRP A 239 8.38 -10.09 7.71
C TRP A 239 8.85 -9.18 6.58
N GLY A 240 9.76 -9.68 5.73
CA GLY A 240 10.32 -8.97 4.59
C GLY A 240 11.53 -9.71 4.04
N SER A 241 11.80 -9.57 2.73
CA SER A 241 12.93 -10.28 2.11
C SER A 241 14.30 -9.83 2.57
N HIS A 242 14.42 -8.63 3.12
CA HIS A 242 15.66 -8.14 3.72
C HIS A 242 15.80 -8.48 5.21
N CYS A 243 14.78 -9.04 5.85
CA CYS A 243 14.84 -9.39 7.27
C CYS A 243 15.87 -10.50 7.49
N GLN A 244 16.86 -10.26 8.37
CA GLN A 244 17.93 -11.22 8.71
C GLN A 244 17.88 -11.71 10.17
N THR A 245 17.04 -11.10 11.01
CA THR A 245 17.00 -11.34 12.45
C THR A 245 15.58 -11.15 13.00
N PRO A 246 15.16 -11.90 14.02
CA PRO A 246 13.90 -11.68 14.75
C PRO A 246 13.94 -10.46 15.70
N GLN A 247 15.02 -9.67 15.70
CA GLN A 247 15.17 -8.51 16.59
C GLN A 247 14.14 -7.42 16.27
N ILE A 248 13.25 -7.14 17.24
CA ILE A 248 12.27 -6.06 17.21
C ILE A 248 12.20 -5.44 18.61
N GLN A 249 12.39 -4.13 18.70
CA GLN A 249 12.48 -3.43 19.99
C GLN A 249 11.56 -2.23 20.11
N SER A 250 10.92 -1.79 19.03
CA SER A 250 9.80 -0.84 19.08
C SER A 250 8.78 -1.15 17.98
N ILE A 251 7.52 -0.85 18.27
CA ILE A 251 6.38 -1.13 17.38
C ILE A 251 5.44 0.06 17.46
N ARG A 252 4.89 0.51 16.33
CA ARG A 252 3.84 1.54 16.30
C ARG A 252 2.76 1.19 15.28
N ARG A 253 1.57 1.73 15.51
CA ARG A 253 0.45 1.68 14.58
C ARG A 253 0.70 2.65 13.42
N ILE A 254 0.17 2.30 12.25
CA ILE A 254 0.23 3.15 11.06
C ILE A 254 -0.97 4.09 11.02
N GLN A 255 -0.70 5.36 10.68
CA GLN A 255 -1.68 6.42 10.47
C GLN A 255 -2.03 6.50 8.97
N HIS A 256 -3.31 6.72 8.65
CA HIS A 256 -3.82 6.87 7.27
C HIS A 256 -4.39 8.27 7.02
#